data_AF-A0A0D2JLB7-F1
#
_entry.id   AF-A0A0D2JLB7-F1
#
_cell.length_a   1.000
_cell.length_b   1.000
_cell.length_c   1.000
_cell.angle_alpha   90.00
_cell.angle_beta   90.00
_cell.angle_gamma   90.00
#
_symmetry.space_group_name_H-M   'P 1'
#
loop_
_entity.id
_entity.type
_entity.pdbx_description
1 polymer ?
#
loop_
_entity_poly.entity_id
_entity_poly.type
_entity_poly.pdbx_seq_one_letter_code
_entity_poly.pdbx_strand_id
1 'polypeptide(L)'
;MEPIVVGALYQHYKGNYYYVRALGTYESCQTPVVIYQAIDDQRIWVRPLAEFQEYVNIDGSNQPRFAKVAVDIPSTSQKISHII
;
A
#
# COMPACT_ATOMS: atom_id res chain seq x y z
N MET A 1 16.52 1.89 5.04
CA MET A 1 15.20 1.73 4.38
C MET A 1 14.16 2.04 5.44
N GLU A 2 13.19 2.91 5.17
CA GLU A 2 12.16 3.23 6.17
C GLU A 2 11.27 2.00 6.45
N PRO A 3 10.82 1.82 7.71
CA PRO A 3 9.91 0.75 8.06
C PRO A 3 8.55 0.94 7.36
N ILE A 4 7.91 -0.18 6.99
CA ILE A 4 6.54 -0.14 6.49
C ILE A 4 5.59 0.22 7.65
N VAL A 5 4.73 1.22 7.41
CA VAL A 5 3.81 1.74 8.42
C VAL A 5 2.41 1.21 8.15
N VAL A 6 1.90 0.42 9.08
CA VAL A 6 0.50 -0.04 9.06
C VAL A 6 -0.43 1.16 9.25
N GLY A 7 -1.50 1.21 8.45
CA GLY A 7 -2.45 2.33 8.39
C GLY A 7 -2.07 3.42 7.40
N ALA A 8 -0.79 3.50 6.98
CA ALA A 8 -0.34 4.54 6.06
C ALA A 8 -0.73 4.24 4.61
N LEU A 9 -0.82 5.32 3.84
CA LEU A 9 -1.04 5.30 2.42
C LEU A 9 0.27 5.14 1.63
N TYR A 10 0.24 4.28 0.62
CA TYR A 10 1.33 4.05 -0.32
C TYR A 10 0.83 4.21 -1.76
N GLN A 11 1.65 4.81 -2.62
CA GLN A 11 1.42 4.89 -4.06
C GLN A 11 2.31 3.89 -4.78
N HIS A 12 1.73 3.04 -5.62
CA HIS A 12 2.47 2.19 -6.53
C HIS A 12 3.03 3.03 -7.68
N TYR A 13 4.18 2.68 -8.22
CA TYR A 13 4.79 3.42 -9.35
C TYR A 13 3.89 3.56 -10.59
N LYS A 14 2.85 2.72 -10.72
CA LYS A 14 1.82 2.82 -11.79
C LYS A 14 0.71 3.83 -11.50
N GLY A 15 0.76 4.56 -10.38
CA GLY A 15 -0.18 5.61 -10.02
C GLY A 15 -1.26 5.20 -9.01
N ASN A 16 -1.56 3.90 -8.85
CA ASN A 16 -2.60 3.42 -7.94
C ASN A 16 -2.21 3.58 -6.46
N TYR A 17 -3.22 3.77 -5.61
CA TYR A 17 -3.06 4.03 -4.19
C TYR A 17 -3.57 2.87 -3.32
N TYR A 18 -2.83 2.58 -2.26
CA TYR A 18 -3.08 1.45 -1.39
C TYR A 18 -2.82 1.77 0.07
N TYR A 19 -3.69 1.33 0.95
CA TYR A 19 -3.43 1.34 2.39
C TYR A 19 -2.73 0.06 2.82
N VAL A 20 -1.66 0.18 3.61
CA VAL A 20 -1.11 -1.00 4.31
C VAL A 20 -2.04 -1.32 5.48
N ARG A 21 -2.60 -2.53 5.50
CA ARG A 21 -3.54 -2.97 6.54
C ARG A 21 -2.87 -3.80 7.61
N ALA A 22 -1.87 -4.59 7.25
CA ALA A 22 -1.09 -5.38 8.19
C ALA A 22 0.26 -5.80 7.60
N LEU A 23 1.15 -6.21 8.50
CA LEU A 23 2.32 -7.01 8.16
C LEU A 23 2.04 -8.44 8.61
N GLY A 24 2.60 -9.42 7.89
CA GLY A 24 2.43 -10.83 8.23
C GLY A 24 3.64 -11.65 7.87
N THR A 25 3.53 -12.95 8.14
CA THR A 25 4.52 -13.95 7.74
C THR A 25 3.78 -15.04 6.98
N TYR A 26 4.24 -15.32 5.76
CA TYR A 26 3.74 -16.43 4.98
C TYR A 26 4.29 -17.74 5.58
N GLU A 27 3.40 -18.55 6.13
CA GLU A 27 3.73 -19.64 7.06
C GLU A 27 4.63 -20.70 6.43
N SER A 28 4.33 -21.15 5.20
CA SER A 28 5.00 -22.29 4.59
C SER A 28 6.48 -22.07 4.29
N CYS A 29 6.93 -20.82 4.12
CA CYS A 29 8.34 -20.49 3.89
C CYS A 29 8.85 -19.34 4.75
N GLN A 30 8.12 -18.97 5.80
CA GLN A 30 8.48 -17.91 6.77
C GLN A 30 8.79 -16.56 6.12
N THR A 31 8.26 -16.29 4.92
CA THR A 31 8.56 -15.07 4.18
C THR A 31 7.74 -13.90 4.76
N PRO A 32 8.38 -12.79 5.16
CA PRO A 32 7.65 -11.59 5.57
C PRO A 32 6.82 -11.04 4.42
N VAL A 33 5.58 -10.66 4.69
CA VAL A 33 4.64 -10.14 3.68
C VAL A 33 3.98 -8.84 4.15
N VAL A 34 3.55 -8.04 3.18
CA VAL A 34 2.70 -6.87 3.37
C VAL A 34 1.30 -7.20 2.88
N ILE A 35 0.31 -6.92 3.73
CA ILE A 35 -1.12 -7.04 3.40
C ILE A 35 -1.65 -5.62 3.19
N TYR A 36 -2.11 -5.33 1.99
CA TYR A 36 -2.48 -3.97 1.58
C TYR A 36 -3.78 -3.97 0.77
N GLN A 37 -4.50 -2.87 0.80
CA GLN A 37 -5.82 -2.73 0.22
C GLN A 37 -5.85 -1.58 -0.79
N ALA A 38 -6.35 -1.82 -1.99
CA ALA A 38 -6.53 -0.79 -3.00
C ALA A 38 -7.64 0.20 -2.61
N ILE A 39 -7.48 1.49 -2.91
CA ILE A 39 -8.53 2.49 -2.62
C ILE A 39 -9.72 2.35 -3.57
N ASP A 40 -9.48 2.04 -4.84
CA ASP A 40 -10.46 2.05 -5.91
C ASP A 40 -11.47 0.89 -5.83
N ASP A 41 -10.99 -0.35 -5.81
CA ASP A 41 -11.81 -1.56 -5.87
C ASP A 41 -11.89 -2.31 -4.53
N GLN A 42 -11.27 -1.76 -3.48
CA GLN A 42 -11.22 -2.31 -2.12
C GLN A 42 -10.57 -3.71 -2.02
N ARG A 43 -9.93 -4.20 -3.08
CA ARG A 43 -9.29 -5.52 -3.10
C ARG A 43 -8.08 -5.55 -2.16
N ILE A 44 -7.96 -6.66 -1.44
CA ILE A 44 -6.82 -6.94 -0.57
C ILE A 44 -5.80 -7.80 -1.31
N TRP A 45 -4.54 -7.41 -1.20
CA TRP A 45 -3.40 -8.08 -1.80
C TRP A 45 -2.42 -8.49 -0.71
N VAL A 46 -1.67 -9.56 -0.97
CA VAL A 46 -0.54 -10.01 -0.17
C VAL A 46 0.68 -10.05 -1.07
N ARG A 47 1.80 -9.47 -0.63
CA ARG A 47 3.06 -9.45 -1.38
C ARG A 47 4.25 -9.64 -0.44
N PRO A 48 5.34 -10.33 -0.85
CA PRO A 48 6.57 -10.35 -0.08
C PRO A 48 7.08 -8.96 0.27
N LEU A 49 7.54 -8.77 1.50
CA LEU A 49 8.04 -7.48 2.00
C LEU A 49 9.19 -6.95 1.13
N ALA A 50 10.11 -7.84 0.73
CA ALA A 50 11.24 -7.49 -0.12
C ALA A 50 10.79 -6.93 -1.48
N GLU A 51 9.79 -7.56 -2.12
CA GLU A 51 9.23 -7.07 -3.38
C GLU A 51 8.45 -5.75 -3.20
N PHE A 52 7.78 -5.59 -2.06
CA PHE A 52 7.06 -4.35 -1.76
C PHE A 52 8.02 -3.16 -1.58
N GLN A 53 9.16 -3.37 -0.93
CA GLN A 53 10.20 -2.35 -0.71
C GLN A 53 11.19 -2.21 -1.86
N GLU A 54 11.03 -3.00 -2.92
CA GLU A 54 11.92 -3.01 -4.07
C GLU A 54 11.94 -1.66 -4.79
N TYR A 55 13.09 -1.30 -5.36
CA TYR A 55 13.19 -0.21 -6.32
C TYR A 55 13.08 -0.76 -7.73
N VAL A 56 12.30 -0.09 -8.58
CA VAL A 56 12.10 -0.44 -9.98
C VAL A 56 12.73 0.61 -10.87
N ASN A 57 13.31 0.17 -11.98
CA ASN A 57 13.76 1.06 -13.05
C ASN A 57 12.62 1.23 -14.06
N ILE A 58 12.10 2.46 -14.17
CA ILE A 58 11.07 2.85 -15.13
C ILE A 58 11.62 4.01 -15.95
N ASP A 59 11.73 3.83 -17.26
CA ASP A 59 12.22 4.84 -18.20
C ASP A 59 13.60 5.44 -17.81
N GLY A 60 14.49 4.61 -17.26
CA GLY A 60 15.82 5.03 -16.81
C GLY A 60 15.85 5.67 -15.41
N SER A 61 14.70 5.86 -14.76
CA SER A 61 14.58 6.36 -13.39
C SER A 61 14.43 5.21 -12.40
N ASN A 62 15.28 5.19 -11.37
CA ASN A 62 15.18 4.21 -10.28
C ASN A 62 14.33 4.79 -9.14
N GLN A 63 13.19 4.16 -8.85
CA GLN A 63 12.23 4.66 -7.86
C GLN A 63 11.61 3.52 -7.05
N PRO A 64 11.10 3.77 -5.82
CA PRO A 64 10.43 2.75 -5.04
C PRO A 64 9.24 2.18 -5.81
N ARG A 65 9.04 0.86 -5.76
CA ARG A 65 7.84 0.20 -6.27
C ARG A 65 6.60 0.75 -5.60
N PHE A 66 6.68 0.96 -4.28
CA PHE A 66 5.68 1.64 -3.47
C PHE A 66 6.32 2.77 -2.67
N ALA A 67 5.85 4.00 -2.87
CA ALA A 67 6.27 5.17 -2.12
C ALA A 67 5.23 5.50 -1.04
N LYS A 68 5.67 5.70 0.21
CA LYS A 68 4.78 6.16 1.28
C LYS A 68 4.35 7.60 0.99
N VAL A 69 3.06 7.88 1.10
CA VAL A 69 2.49 9.22 0.90
C VAL A 69 2.51 9.96 2.24
N ALA A 70 2.96 11.21 2.26
CA ALA A 70 3.06 12.02 3.48
C ALA A 70 1.69 12.51 3.99
N VAL A 71 0.67 12.50 3.14
CA VAL A 71 -0.69 12.96 3.42
C VAL A 71 -1.63 11.77 3.29
N ASP A 72 -2.38 11.47 4.34
CA ASP A 72 -3.49 10.52 4.24
C ASP A 72 -4.56 11.11 3.33
N ILE A 73 -4.91 10.40 2.25
CA ILE A 73 -6.08 10.77 1.45
C ILE A 73 -7.31 10.46 2.32
N PRO A 74 -8.14 11.44 2.71
CA PRO A 74 -9.32 11.16 3.51
C PRO A 74 -10.16 10.10 2.79
N SER A 75 -10.30 8.94 3.46
CA SER A 75 -11.27 7.91 3.10
C SER A 75 -12.61 8.59 2.91
N THR A 76 -13.04 8.77 1.66
CA THR A 76 -14.37 9.31 1.37
C THR A 76 -15.36 8.20 1.63
N SER A 77 -15.69 8.03 2.91
CA SER A 77 -16.88 7.34 3.38
C SER A 77 -17.61 8.27 4.34
N GLN A 78 -17.95 9.47 3.87
CA GLN A 78 -19.05 10.23 4.44
C GLN A 78 -20.29 9.92 3.61
N LYS A 79 -21.08 8.94 4.08
CA LYS A 79 -22.51 8.95 3.80
C LYS A 79 -23.05 10.25 4.39
N ILE A 80 -23.35 11.21 3.53
CA ILE A 80 -24.22 12.34 3.90
C ILE A 80 -25.61 11.73 4.03
N SER A 81 -25.98 11.33 5.24
CA SER A 81 -27.34 10.88 5.56
C SER A 81 -27.93 11.84 6.57
N HIS A 82 -28.98 12.54 6.10
CA HIS A 82 -29.96 13.37 6.82
C HIS A 82 -29.65 14.87 6.95
N ILE A 83 -29.89 15.59 5.84
CA ILE A 83 -30.75 16.78 5.87
C ILE A 83 -32.18 16.24 5.95
N ILE A 84 -32.85 16.33 7.11
CA ILE A 84 -34.22 16.86 7.32
C ILE A 84 -34.31 17.27 8.79
#